data_AF-A0A8J4KA42-F1
#
_entry.id   AF-A0A8J4KA42-F1
#
_cell.length_a   1.000
_cell.length_b   1.000
_cell.length_c   1.000
_cell.angle_alpha   90.00
_cell.angle_beta   90.00
_cell.angle_gamma   90.00
#
_symmetry.space_group_name_H-M   'P 1'
#
loop_
_entity.id
_entity.type
_entity.pdbx_description
1 polymer ?
#
loop_
_entity_poly.entity_id
_entity_poly.type
_entity_poly.pdbx_seq_one_letter_code
_entity_poly.pdbx_strand_id
1 'polypeptide(L)'
;MRAVGADGQEMTVQEVLDWLQRTHGWTVTMLLRGHTVLYDREEDEETRTRQRAQRLSENLEDAREPGQRELELYYVCEGEDAEAEDARPPLLCSLP
;
A
#
# COMPACT_ATOMS: atom_id res chain seq x y z
N MET A 1 0.05 -11.40 3.26
CA MET A 1 -0.13 -11.41 1.79
C MET A 1 1.25 -11.45 1.14
N ARG A 2 1.43 -12.16 0.01
CA ARG A 2 2.67 -12.00 -0.78
C ARG A 2 2.49 -10.83 -1.74
N ALA A 3 3.32 -9.79 -1.60
CA ALA A 3 3.32 -8.62 -2.47
C ALA A 3 4.11 -8.92 -3.76
N VAL A 4 3.68 -9.97 -4.45
CA VAL A 4 4.27 -10.44 -5.71
C VAL A 4 3.26 -10.17 -6.81
N GLY A 5 3.63 -9.28 -7.73
CA GLY A 5 2.85 -8.91 -8.90
C GLY A 5 2.75 -10.05 -9.90
N ALA A 6 1.95 -9.85 -10.93
CA ALA A 6 1.70 -10.86 -11.96
C ALA A 6 2.99 -11.34 -12.66
N ASP A 7 3.98 -10.46 -12.78
CA ASP A 7 5.28 -10.71 -13.40
C ASP A 7 6.30 -11.37 -12.45
N GLY A 8 5.90 -11.73 -11.22
CA GLY A 8 6.79 -12.31 -10.22
C GLY A 8 7.71 -11.29 -9.53
N GLN A 9 7.59 -10.02 -9.89
CA GLN A 9 8.26 -8.89 -9.24
C GLN A 9 7.42 -8.37 -8.07
N GLU A 10 7.95 -7.41 -7.32
CA GLU A 10 7.17 -6.78 -6.26
C GLU A 10 5.96 -6.03 -6.81
N MET A 11 4.84 -6.12 -6.11
CA MET A 11 3.64 -5.36 -6.43
C MET A 11 3.87 -3.85 -6.37
N THR A 12 3.23 -3.15 -7.29
CA THR A 12 3.06 -1.71 -7.23
C THR A 12 1.97 -1.31 -6.24
N VAL A 13 1.93 -0.03 -5.87
CA VAL A 13 0.83 0.52 -5.07
C VAL A 13 -0.52 0.26 -5.76
N GLN A 14 -0.59 0.41 -7.09
CA GLN A 14 -1.81 0.12 -7.84
C GLN A 14 -2.27 -1.33 -7.70
N GLU A 15 -1.36 -2.29 -7.79
CA GLU A 15 -1.70 -3.72 -7.65
C GLU A 15 -2.22 -4.06 -6.26
N VAL A 16 -1.69 -3.42 -5.21
CA VAL A 16 -2.22 -3.58 -3.85
C VAL A 16 -3.63 -3.01 -3.73
N LEU A 17 -3.89 -1.82 -4.28
CA LEU A 17 -5.21 -1.21 -4.27
C LEU A 17 -6.25 -2.07 -5.01
N ASP A 18 -5.88 -2.57 -6.21
CA ASP A 18 -6.74 -3.48 -6.99
C ASP A 18 -6.95 -4.81 -6.25
N TRP A 19 -5.93 -5.34 -5.58
CA TRP A 19 -6.08 -6.55 -4.76
C TRP A 19 -7.01 -6.35 -3.56
N LEU A 20 -6.90 -5.24 -2.81
CA LEU A 20 -7.84 -4.90 -1.73
C LEU A 20 -9.28 -4.85 -2.26
N GLN A 21 -9.47 -4.19 -3.40
CA GLN A 21 -10.78 -4.05 -4.01
C GLN A 21 -11.33 -5.39 -4.49
N ARG A 22 -10.53 -6.24 -5.13
CA ARG A 22 -10.98 -7.54 -5.64
C ARG A 22 -11.21 -8.57 -4.53
N THR A 23 -10.37 -8.56 -3.51
CA THR A 23 -10.40 -9.57 -2.45
C THR A 23 -11.42 -9.22 -1.37
N HIS A 24 -11.51 -7.94 -1.00
CA HIS A 24 -12.33 -7.48 0.12
C HIS A 24 -13.46 -6.53 -0.30
N GLY A 25 -13.48 -6.05 -1.54
CA GLY A 25 -14.46 -5.05 -1.99
C GLY A 25 -14.16 -3.65 -1.44
N TRP A 26 -12.95 -3.42 -0.91
CA TRP A 26 -12.59 -2.18 -0.24
C TRP A 26 -11.99 -1.17 -1.21
N THR A 27 -12.60 0.02 -1.26
CA THR A 27 -12.07 1.16 -2.01
C THR A 27 -11.12 1.95 -1.10
N VAL A 28 -9.82 1.69 -1.20
CA VAL A 28 -8.81 2.40 -0.41
C VAL A 28 -8.63 3.83 -0.94
N THR A 29 -8.76 4.82 -0.05
CA THR A 29 -8.57 6.24 -0.33
C THR A 29 -7.17 6.71 0.03
N MET A 30 -6.59 6.16 1.10
CA MET A 30 -5.22 6.46 1.52
C MET A 30 -4.48 5.18 1.89
N LEU A 31 -3.23 5.05 1.45
CA LEU A 31 -2.33 3.94 1.76
C LEU A 31 -1.02 4.49 2.33
N LEU A 32 -0.63 3.96 3.47
CA LEU A 32 0.52 4.38 4.24
C LEU A 32 1.42 3.18 4.53
N ARG A 33 2.70 3.45 4.75
CA ARG A 33 3.68 2.52 5.27
C ARG A 33 4.32 3.14 6.51
N GLY A 34 3.96 2.66 7.69
CA GLY A 34 4.32 3.33 8.94
C GLY A 34 3.85 4.79 8.92
N HIS A 35 4.78 5.73 8.80
CA HIS A 35 4.49 7.17 8.72
C HIS A 35 4.61 7.76 7.30
N THR A 36 4.97 6.96 6.29
CA THR A 36 5.14 7.41 4.91
C THR A 36 3.84 7.19 4.12
N VAL A 37 3.33 8.23 3.47
CA VAL A 37 2.20 8.12 2.53
C VAL A 37 2.68 7.49 1.22
N LEU A 38 2.08 6.37 0.82
CA LEU A 38 2.37 5.71 -0.46
C LEU A 38 1.36 6.10 -1.53
N TYR A 39 0.11 6.33 -1.14
CA TYR A 39 -0.95 6.79 -2.02
C TYR A 39 -1.97 7.58 -1.24
N ASP A 40 -2.39 8.68 -1.83
CA ASP A 40 -3.54 9.44 -1.39
C ASP A 40 -4.45 9.77 -2.57
N ARG A 41 -5.75 9.64 -2.37
CA ARG A 41 -6.75 9.91 -3.41
C ARG A 41 -7.02 11.40 -3.59
N GLU A 42 -6.78 12.21 -2.56
CA GLU A 42 -6.99 13.66 -2.58
C GLU A 42 -5.86 14.39 -3.32
N GLU A 43 -4.70 13.74 -3.50
CA GLU A 43 -3.61 14.25 -4.33
C GLU A 43 -3.96 14.37 -5.83
N ASP A 44 -3.30 15.32 -6.49
CA ASP A 44 -3.46 15.61 -7.91
C ASP A 44 -3.20 14.38 -8.79
N GLU A 45 -3.86 14.33 -9.96
CA GLU A 45 -3.80 13.18 -10.85
C GLU A 45 -2.38 12.81 -11.31
N GLU A 46 -1.51 13.79 -11.54
CA GLU A 46 -0.10 13.54 -11.89
C GLU A 46 0.62 12.81 -10.75
N THR A 47 0.49 13.32 -9.52
CA THR A 47 1.11 12.72 -8.33
C THR A 47 0.55 11.34 -8.06
N ARG A 48 -0.78 11.18 -8.14
CA ARG A 48 -1.48 9.92 -7.97
C ARG A 48 -1.01 8.87 -8.99
N THR A 49 -0.77 9.28 -10.23
CA THR A 49 -0.27 8.38 -11.28
C THR A 49 1.14 7.91 -10.97
N ARG A 50 2.01 8.81 -10.49
CA ARG A 50 3.36 8.44 -10.05
C ARG A 50 3.29 7.48 -8.87
N GLN A 51 2.51 7.80 -7.84
CA GLN A 51 2.33 6.97 -6.65
C GLN A 51 1.86 5.55 -6.98
N ARG A 52 0.86 5.44 -7.85
CA ARG A 52 0.32 4.15 -8.31
C ARG A 52 1.36 3.28 -9.00
N ALA A 53 2.27 3.88 -9.75
CA ALA A 53 3.33 3.17 -10.47
C ALA A 53 4.53 2.82 -9.59
N GLN A 54 4.68 3.45 -8.41
CA GLN A 54 5.78 3.14 -7.50
C GLN A 54 5.64 1.74 -6.92
N ARG A 55 6.79 1.10 -6.74
CA ARG A 55 6.90 -0.15 -5.99
C ARG A 55 6.78 0.13 -4.49
N LEU A 56 6.25 -0.83 -3.72
CA LEU A 56 6.08 -0.69 -2.27
C LEU A 56 7.40 -0.43 -1.52
N SER A 57 8.52 -0.91 -2.09
CA SER A 57 9.87 -0.70 -1.59
C SER A 57 10.55 0.55 -2.15
N GLU A 58 10.03 1.21 -3.18
CA GLU A 58 10.75 2.27 -3.89
C GLU A 58 10.94 3.56 -3.09
N ASN A 59 10.24 3.70 -1.96
CA ASN A 59 10.41 4.78 -0.99
C ASN A 59 11.11 4.32 0.30
N LEU A 60 11.75 3.15 0.32
CA LEU A 60 12.60 2.76 1.45
C LEU A 60 13.87 3.63 1.40
N GLU A 61 13.96 4.64 2.24
CA GLU A 61 15.22 5.37 2.48
C GLU A 61 16.22 4.38 3.10
N ASP A 62 16.91 3.60 2.26
CA ASP A 62 18.03 2.69 2.57
C ASP A 62 17.98 2.12 4.00
N ALA A 63 16.83 1.57 4.43
CA ALA A 63 16.71 0.87 5.69
C ALA A 63 17.30 -0.52 5.45
N ARG A 64 18.62 -0.53 5.57
CA ARG A 64 19.59 -1.59 5.37
C ARG A 64 19.36 -2.76 6.34
N GLU A 65 18.21 -3.42 6.23
CA GLU A 65 17.94 -4.67 6.92
C GLU A 65 17.70 -5.78 5.89
N PRO A 66 18.75 -6.51 5.48
CA PRO A 66 18.66 -7.59 4.47
C PRO A 66 17.83 -8.81 4.91
N GLY A 67 17.03 -8.70 5.98
CA GLY A 67 16.24 -9.76 6.57
C GLY A 67 14.74 -9.48 6.72
N GLN A 68 14.28 -8.22 6.64
CA GLN A 68 12.87 -7.87 6.79
C GLN A 68 12.21 -7.73 5.41
N ARG A 69 11.84 -8.86 4.80
CA ARG A 69 11.05 -8.90 3.56
C ARG A 69 9.55 -8.73 3.85
N GLU A 70 9.19 -8.11 4.96
CA GLU A 70 7.79 -7.91 5.37
C GLU A 70 7.54 -6.42 5.53
N LEU A 71 6.50 -5.93 4.87
CA LEU A 71 6.07 -4.55 4.83
C LEU A 71 4.72 -4.43 5.52
N GLU A 72 4.65 -3.57 6.53
CA GLU A 72 3.39 -3.23 7.19
C GLU A 72 2.76 -2.03 6.49
N LEU A 73 1.58 -2.24 5.90
CA LEU A 73 0.81 -1.20 5.21
C LEU A 73 -0.46 -0.87 6.00
N TYR A 74 -0.71 0.41 6.20
CA TYR A 74 -1.94 0.93 6.78
C TYR A 74 -2.80 1.53 5.66
N TYR A 75 -4.12 1.39 5.77
CA TYR A 75 -5.03 1.80 4.71
C TYR A 75 -6.32 2.39 5.28
N VAL A 76 -6.82 3.42 4.61
CA VAL A 76 -8.10 4.07 4.88
C VAL A 76 -9.03 3.78 3.71
N CYS A 77 -10.28 3.42 3.99
CA CYS A 77 -11.26 3.10 2.94
C CYS A 77 -12.37 4.15 2.83
N GLU A 78 -12.94 4.25 1.64
CA GLU A 78 -14.07 5.11 1.35
C GLU A 78 -15.27 4.75 2.23
N GLY A 79 -15.85 5.76 2.87
CA GLY A 79 -17.05 5.61 3.69
C GLY A 79 -16.80 5.06 5.09
N GLU A 80 -15.55 4.98 5.53
CA GLU A 80 -15.21 4.61 6.89
C GLU A 80 -14.96 5.85 7.76
N ASP A 81 -15.59 5.89 8.94
CA ASP A 81 -15.34 6.94 9.92
C ASP A 81 -13.86 6.93 10.34
N ALA A 82 -13.24 8.11 10.42
CA ALA A 82 -11.85 8.30 10.84
C ALA A 82 -11.53 7.60 12.19
N GLU A 83 -12.55 7.33 13.00
CA GLU A 83 -12.45 6.64 14.28
C GLU A 83 -12.17 5.12 14.16
N ALA A 84 -12.40 4.53 12.98
CA ALA A 84 -12.13 3.12 12.70
C ALA A 84 -10.74 2.87 12.08
N GLU A 85 -10.01 3.95 11.74
CA GLU A 85 -8.66 3.89 11.18
C GLU A 85 -7.68 3.15 12.11
N ASP A 86 -7.83 3.32 13.43
CA ASP A 86 -6.99 2.68 14.45
C ASP A 86 -7.38 1.22 14.74
N ALA A 87 -8.58 0.79 14.35
CA ALA A 87 -9.11 -0.54 14.65
C ALA A 87 -8.78 -1.59 13.59
N ARG A 88 -8.36 -1.19 12.39
CA ARG A 88 -8.08 -2.11 11.29
C ARG A 88 -6.67 -2.69 11.38
N PRO A 89 -6.53 -4.02 11.24
CA PRO A 89 -5.21 -4.63 11.26
C PRO A 89 -4.41 -4.16 10.03
N PRO A 90 -3.11 -3.87 10.19
CA PRO A 90 -2.25 -3.53 9.08
C PRO A 90 -2.16 -4.70 8.09
N LEU A 91 -2.02 -4.36 6.82
CA LEU A 91 -1.78 -5.34 5.76
C LEU A 91 -0.28 -5.71 5.76
N LEU A 92 0.00 -6.95 6.15
CA LEU A 92 1.34 -7.52 6.08
C LEU A 92 1.66 -8.03 4.67
N CYS A 93 2.60 -7.38 4.00
CA CYS A 93 3.05 -7.65 2.65
C CYS A 93 4.44 -8.27 2.65
N SER A 94 4.55 -9.57 2.35
CA SER A 94 5.83 -10.24 2.17
C SER A 94 6.36 -10.00 0.74
N LEU A 95 7.51 -9.34 0.63
CA LEU A 95 8.21 -9.07 -0.62
C LEU A 95 8.83 -10.34 -1.22
N PRO A 96 8.95 -10.41 -2.57
CA PRO A 96 9.53 -11.56 -3.26
C PRO A 96 10.98 -11.87 -2.91
#